data_AF-A0A9C8M1J1-F1
#
_entry.id   AF-A0A9C8M1J1-F1
#
_cell.length_a   1.000
_cell.length_b   1.000
_cell.length_c   1.000
_cell.angle_alpha   90.00
_cell.angle_beta   90.00
_cell.angle_gamma   90.00
#
_symmetry.space_group_name_H-M   'P 1'
#
loop_
_entity.id
_entity.type
_entity.pdbx_description
1 polymer ?
#
loop_
_entity_poly.entity_id
_entity_poly.type
_entity_poly.pdbx_seq_one_letter_code
_entity_poly.pdbx_strand_id
1 'polypeptide(L)'
;MAVSELSWIRPDPPEECRQFFANEYPAMVDIDTNLTTIKNCGYELVEHFILPESAWWAPYYNPLGERLRLMWNKYAPDSERLAMIDSFFAEIEQYRKHSDYYGNVFFLMQK
;
A
#
# COMPACT_ATOMS: atom_id res chain seq x y z
N MET A 1 0.24 -2.08 -21.52
CA MET A 1 0.40 -2.67 -20.18
C MET A 1 -0.23 -1.74 -19.16
N ALA A 2 -0.89 -2.29 -18.14
CA ALA A 2 -1.46 -1.52 -17.05
C ALA A 2 -1.06 -2.20 -15.73
N VAL A 3 -0.46 -1.44 -14.82
CA VAL A 3 -0.02 -1.93 -13.50
C VAL A 3 -0.44 -0.94 -12.43
N SER A 4 -0.71 -1.44 -11.22
CA SER A 4 -0.85 -0.62 -10.01
C SER A 4 0.36 -0.83 -9.13
N GLU A 5 0.97 0.27 -8.69
CA GLU A 5 2.18 0.24 -7.85
C GLU A 5 1.96 1.11 -6.63
N LEU A 6 2.44 0.66 -5.47
CA LEU A 6 2.42 1.46 -4.26
C LEU A 6 3.46 2.58 -4.39
N SER A 7 3.08 3.83 -4.19
CA SER A 7 3.99 4.96 -4.38
C SER A 7 3.81 6.02 -3.30
N TRP A 8 4.88 6.76 -3.04
CA TRP A 8 4.78 8.02 -2.31
C TRP A 8 4.04 9.05 -3.16
N ILE A 9 2.92 9.57 -2.64
CA ILE A 9 2.04 10.54 -3.30
C ILE A 9 2.42 11.97 -2.91
N ARG A 10 2.97 12.15 -1.71
CA ARG A 10 3.45 13.45 -1.22
C ARG A 10 4.91 13.32 -0.75
N PRO A 11 5.71 14.39 -0.91
CA PRO A 11 7.05 14.42 -0.34
C PRO A 11 7.00 14.39 1.18
N ASP A 12 8.14 14.08 1.79
CA ASP A 12 8.36 14.15 3.25
C ASP A 12 7.33 13.39 4.09
N PRO A 13 7.14 12.07 3.88
CA PRO A 13 6.30 11.26 4.76
C PRO A 13 6.81 11.30 6.20
N PRO A 14 5.90 11.23 7.19
CA PRO A 14 6.27 11.11 8.60
C PRO A 14 7.24 9.94 8.82
N GLU A 15 8.17 10.11 9.75
CA GLU A 15 9.23 9.13 9.99
C GLU A 15 8.70 7.73 10.33
N GLU A 16 7.61 7.64 11.11
CA GLU A 16 6.93 6.37 11.42
C GLU A 16 6.50 5.64 10.12
N CYS A 17 5.86 6.36 9.19
CA CYS A 17 5.42 5.81 7.92
C CYS A 17 6.60 5.41 7.02
N ARG A 18 7.66 6.22 7.00
CA ARG A 18 8.86 5.94 6.23
C ARG A 18 9.56 4.68 6.73
N GLN A 19 9.70 4.52 8.05
CA GLN A 19 10.30 3.34 8.67
C GLN A 19 9.46 2.09 8.45
N PHE A 20 8.13 2.21 8.50
CA PHE A 20 7.23 1.10 8.17
C PHE A 20 7.52 0.55 6.76
N PHE A 21 7.49 1.40 5.73
CA PHE A 21 7.77 0.95 4.37
C PHE A 21 9.24 0.60 4.10
N ALA A 22 10.19 1.15 4.85
CA ALA A 22 11.58 0.70 4.80
C ALA A 22 11.76 -0.76 5.24
N ASN A 23 10.84 -1.29 6.06
CA ASN A 23 10.83 -2.70 6.47
C ASN A 23 9.93 -3.55 5.57
N GLU A 24 8.72 -3.07 5.25
CA GLU A 24 7.72 -3.86 4.51
C GLU A 24 7.94 -3.86 3.00
N TYR A 25 8.31 -2.71 2.42
CA TYR A 25 8.51 -2.58 0.97
C TYR A 25 9.59 -1.55 0.62
N PRO A 26 10.88 -1.90 0.78
CA PRO A 26 12.00 -0.97 0.59
C PRO A 26 12.15 -0.42 -0.84
N ALA A 27 11.54 -1.10 -1.82
CA ALA A 27 11.55 -0.68 -3.22
C ALA A 27 10.52 0.41 -3.54
N MET A 28 9.68 0.80 -2.56
CA MET A 28 8.69 1.85 -2.76
C MET A 28 9.36 3.20 -3.07
N VAL A 29 9.01 3.78 -4.20
CA VAL A 29 9.50 5.09 -4.66
C VAL A 29 8.34 6.06 -4.92
N ASP A 30 8.66 7.30 -5.23
CA ASP A 30 7.66 8.29 -5.65
C ASP A 30 7.21 8.08 -7.11
N ILE A 31 6.15 8.80 -7.47
CA ILE A 31 5.53 8.73 -8.80
C ILE A 31 6.56 9.12 -9.89
N ASP A 32 7.34 10.18 -9.70
CA ASP A 32 8.28 10.68 -10.72
C ASP A 32 9.40 9.68 -11.01
N THR A 33 9.89 8.98 -9.98
CA THR A 33 10.87 7.90 -10.09
C THR A 33 10.30 6.71 -10.85
N ASN A 34 9.04 6.34 -10.58
CA ASN A 34 8.34 5.30 -11.33
C ASN A 34 8.14 5.69 -12.80
N LEU A 35 7.74 6.93 -13.09
CA LEU A 35 7.63 7.46 -14.45
C LEU A 35 8.96 7.43 -15.21
N THR A 36 10.06 7.77 -14.53
CA THR A 36 11.42 7.69 -15.09
C THR A 36 11.79 6.25 -15.41
N THR A 37 11.46 5.30 -14.52
CA THR A 37 11.68 3.86 -14.72
C THR A 37 10.92 3.35 -15.95
N ILE A 38 9.62 3.69 -16.09
CA ILE A 38 8.79 3.32 -17.24
C ILE A 38 9.45 3.76 -18.55
N LYS A 39 9.89 5.02 -18.62
CA LYS A 39 10.58 5.57 -19.80
C LYS A 39 11.89 4.83 -20.09
N ASN A 40 12.69 4.57 -19.07
CA ASN A 40 13.98 3.88 -19.22
C ASN A 40 13.81 2.42 -19.68
N CYS A 41 12.68 1.80 -19.35
CA CYS A 41 12.31 0.48 -19.86
C CYS A 41 11.82 0.48 -21.32
N GLY A 42 11.78 1.64 -21.98
CA GLY A 42 11.36 1.78 -23.38
C GLY A 42 9.85 1.78 -23.57
N TYR A 43 9.08 2.08 -22.52
CA TYR A 43 7.64 2.28 -22.61
C TYR A 43 7.31 3.76 -22.73
N GLU A 44 6.27 4.06 -23.50
CA GLU A 44 5.62 5.36 -23.51
C GLU A 44 4.48 5.36 -22.49
N LEU A 45 4.45 6.39 -21.63
CA LEU A 45 3.35 6.59 -20.69
C LEU A 45 2.12 7.08 -21.44
N VAL A 46 1.00 6.40 -21.26
CA VAL A 46 -0.32 6.82 -21.77
C VAL A 46 -1.03 7.69 -20.75
N GLU A 47 -1.09 7.24 -19.49
CA GLU A 47 -1.79 7.92 -18.39
C GLU A 47 -1.26 7.37 -17.05
N HIS A 48 -1.34 8.16 -15.99
CA HIS A 48 -1.27 7.62 -14.63
C HIS A 48 -2.25 8.34 -13.70
N PHE A 49 -2.79 7.63 -12.72
CA PHE A 49 -3.68 8.21 -11.73
C PHE A 49 -3.61 7.48 -10.39
N ILE A 50 -3.85 8.24 -9.32
CA ILE A 50 -3.87 7.73 -7.96
C ILE A 50 -5.25 7.11 -7.69
N LEU A 51 -5.27 5.92 -7.08
CA LEU A 51 -6.52 5.34 -6.62
C LEU A 51 -7.10 6.15 -5.44
N PRO A 52 -8.41 6.42 -5.44
CA PRO A 52 -9.04 7.10 -4.33
C PRO A 52 -8.94 6.24 -3.06
N GLU A 53 -8.91 6.89 -1.90
CA GLU A 53 -8.86 6.22 -0.60
C GLU A 53 -10.01 5.19 -0.41
N SER A 54 -11.17 5.44 -1.02
CA SER A 54 -12.30 4.52 -1.00
C SER A 54 -11.99 3.14 -1.59
N ALA A 55 -11.03 3.06 -2.52
CA ALA A 55 -10.55 1.81 -3.10
C ALA A 55 -9.72 0.97 -2.11
N TRP A 56 -9.22 1.56 -1.03
CA TRP A 56 -8.54 0.85 0.05
C TRP A 56 -9.50 0.44 1.16
N TRP A 57 -10.47 1.29 1.50
CA TRP A 57 -11.39 0.98 2.60
C TRP A 57 -12.48 0.01 2.22
N ALA A 58 -13.30 0.33 1.22
CA ALA A 58 -14.52 -0.42 0.94
C ALA A 58 -14.25 -1.85 0.46
N PRO A 59 -13.35 -2.10 -0.51
CA PRO A 59 -13.13 -3.45 -1.02
C PRO A 59 -12.01 -4.22 -0.28
N TYR A 60 -11.15 -3.55 0.49
CA TYR A 60 -9.95 -4.18 1.07
C TYR A 60 -9.91 -4.15 2.61
N TYR A 61 -9.67 -3.01 3.25
CA TYR A 61 -9.44 -2.96 4.70
C TYR A 61 -10.69 -3.21 5.56
N ASN A 62 -11.88 -2.75 5.14
CA ASN A 62 -13.12 -3.04 5.87
C ASN A 62 -13.40 -4.56 5.93
N PRO A 63 -13.46 -5.29 4.80
CA PRO A 63 -13.69 -6.75 4.85
C PRO A 63 -12.53 -7.50 5.51
N LEU A 64 -11.29 -7.04 5.35
CA LEU A 64 -10.13 -7.64 6.03
C LEU A 64 -10.24 -7.50 7.55
N GLY A 65 -10.52 -6.30 8.07
CA GLY A 65 -10.66 -6.05 9.50
C GLY A 65 -11.73 -6.93 10.18
N GLU A 66 -12.87 -7.12 9.54
CA GLU A 66 -13.92 -8.03 10.03
C GLU A 66 -13.44 -9.49 10.08
N ARG A 67 -12.72 -9.95 9.05
CA ARG A 67 -12.16 -11.31 9.03
C ARG A 67 -11.10 -11.51 10.10
N LEU A 68 -10.22 -10.52 10.31
CA LEU A 68 -9.18 -10.57 11.34
C LEU A 68 -9.80 -10.68 12.74
N ARG A 69 -10.87 -9.92 13.04
CA ARG A 69 -11.59 -10.03 14.32
C ARG A 69 -12.18 -11.42 14.56
N LEU A 70 -12.74 -12.04 13.52
CA LEU A 70 -13.26 -13.41 13.62
C LEU A 70 -12.12 -14.43 13.83
N MET A 71 -10.99 -14.27 13.13
CA MET A 71 -9.83 -15.14 13.26
C MET A 71 -9.15 -15.00 14.62
N TRP A 72 -9.08 -13.80 15.17
CA TRP A 72 -8.49 -13.53 16.48
C TRP A 72 -9.20 -14.36 17.58
N ASN A 73 -10.54 -14.35 17.59
CA ASN A 73 -11.32 -15.17 18.52
C ASN A 73 -11.10 -16.69 18.32
N LYS A 74 -10.87 -17.12 17.07
CA LYS A 74 -10.67 -18.54 16.72
C LYS A 74 -9.30 -19.06 17.11
N TYR A 75 -8.27 -18.22 17.05
CA TYR A 75 -6.86 -18.62 17.26
C TYR A 75 -6.27 -18.09 18.57
N ALA A 76 -7.10 -17.69 19.53
CA ALA A 76 -6.69 -17.13 20.81
C ALA A 76 -5.56 -17.88 21.58
N PRO A 77 -5.38 -19.22 21.48
CA PRO A 77 -4.24 -19.89 22.12
C PRO A 77 -2.95 -19.97 21.26
N ASP A 78 -2.96 -19.52 19.99
CA ASP A 78 -1.82 -19.63 19.05
C ASP A 78 -1.12 -18.27 18.87
N SER A 79 0.01 -18.09 19.59
CA SER A 79 0.74 -16.82 19.62
C SER A 79 1.31 -16.39 18.26
N GLU A 80 1.68 -17.33 17.39
CA GLU A 80 2.24 -17.00 16.08
C GLU A 80 1.14 -16.44 15.16
N ARG A 81 -0.04 -17.07 15.17
CA ARG A 81 -1.19 -16.59 14.41
C ARG A 81 -1.71 -15.25 14.94
N LEU A 82 -1.69 -15.04 16.25
CA LEU A 82 -2.06 -13.75 16.83
C LEU A 82 -1.09 -12.64 16.41
N ALA A 83 0.22 -12.90 16.41
CA ALA A 83 1.20 -11.92 15.95
C ALA A 83 0.99 -11.52 14.48
N MET A 84 0.65 -12.49 13.61
CA MET A 84 0.30 -12.20 12.21
C MET A 84 -1.00 -11.40 12.09
N ILE A 85 -2.00 -11.67 12.93
CA ILE A 85 -3.25 -10.89 12.93
C ILE A 85 -2.98 -9.45 13.39
N ASP A 86 -2.16 -9.28 14.42
CA ASP A 86 -1.77 -7.96 14.94
C ASP A 86 -0.98 -7.16 13.90
N SER A 87 -0.13 -7.80 13.07
CA SER A 87 0.59 -7.11 12.00
C SER A 87 -0.36 -6.54 10.93
N PHE A 88 -1.42 -7.26 10.56
CA PHE A 88 -2.43 -6.72 9.65
C PHE A 88 -3.24 -5.58 10.26
N PHE A 89 -3.56 -5.65 11.55
CA PHE A 89 -4.19 -4.50 12.23
C PHE A 89 -3.25 -3.29 12.26
N ALA A 90 -1.95 -3.49 12.47
CA ALA A 90 -0.96 -2.42 12.40
C ALA A 90 -0.89 -1.80 10.99
N GLU A 91 -0.93 -2.60 9.92
CA GLU A 91 -1.03 -2.11 8.53
C GLU A 91 -2.29 -1.25 8.32
N ILE A 92 -3.45 -1.70 8.79
CA ILE A 92 -4.71 -0.95 8.71
C ILE A 92 -4.60 0.40 9.43
N GLU A 93 -3.99 0.44 10.62
CA GLU A 93 -3.77 1.69 11.35
C GLU A 93 -2.75 2.60 10.67
N GLN A 94 -1.68 2.05 10.07
CA GLN A 94 -0.73 2.82 9.27
C GLN A 94 -1.43 3.51 8.11
N TYR A 95 -2.29 2.80 7.39
CA TYR A 95 -3.08 3.40 6.31
C TYR A 95 -4.02 4.48 6.83
N ARG A 96 -4.72 4.24 7.94
CA ARG A 96 -5.62 5.24 8.53
C ARG A 96 -4.91 6.54 8.94
N LYS A 97 -3.68 6.44 9.45
CA LYS A 97 -2.90 7.62 9.89
C LYS A 97 -2.24 8.37 8.73
N HIS A 98 -1.85 7.68 7.67
CA HIS A 98 -0.91 8.20 6.68
C HIS A 98 -1.33 7.99 5.22
N SER A 99 -2.62 7.70 4.95
CA SER A 99 -3.18 7.55 3.59
C SER A 99 -2.95 8.75 2.67
N ASP A 100 -2.71 9.93 3.25
CA ASP A 100 -2.37 11.15 2.53
C ASP A 100 -0.98 11.14 1.87
N TYR A 101 -0.07 10.26 2.31
CA TYR A 101 1.33 10.24 1.89
C TYR A 101 1.66 9.13 0.90
N TYR A 102 0.89 8.05 0.87
CA TYR A 102 1.15 6.91 -0.01
C TYR A 102 -0.16 6.25 -0.46
N GLY A 103 -0.09 5.56 -1.59
CA GLY A 103 -1.22 4.85 -2.14
C GLY A 103 -0.89 4.20 -3.46
N ASN A 104 -1.87 3.46 -4.00
CA ASN A 104 -1.71 2.77 -5.26
C ASN A 104 -1.90 3.74 -6.41
N VAL A 105 -0.95 3.74 -7.33
CA VAL A 105 -0.98 4.55 -8.56
C VAL A 105 -1.04 3.60 -9.75
N PHE A 106 -2.02 3.79 -10.61
CA PHE A 106 -2.11 3.07 -11.86
C PHE A 106 -1.25 3.75 -12.92
N PHE A 107 -0.42 2.96 -13.60
CA PHE A 107 0.38 3.37 -14.73
C PHE A 107 -0.07 2.61 -15.98
N LEU A 108 -0.59 3.35 -16.96
CA LEU A 108 -0.96 2.84 -18.27
C LEU A 108 0.16 3.19 -19.24
N MET A 109 0.73 2.18 -19.88
CA MET A 109 1.90 2.34 -20.72
C MET A 109 1.82 1.47 -21.97
N GLN A 110 2.39 1.96 -23.06
CA GLN A 110 2.47 1.26 -24.34
C GLN A 110 3.94 1.09 -24.75
N LYS A 111 4.20 0.14 -25.65
CA LYS A 111 5.52 -0.09 -26.21
C LYS A 111 5.54 0.33 -27.66
#